data_AF-A0A533XNJ3-F1
#
_entry.id   AF-A0A533XNJ3-F1
#
_cell.length_a   1.000
_cell.length_b   1.000
_cell.length_c   1.000
_cell.angle_alpha   90.00
_cell.angle_beta   90.00
_cell.angle_gamma   90.00
#
_symmetry.space_group_name_H-M   'P 1'
#
loop_
_entity.id
_entity.type
_entity.pdbx_description
1 polymer ?
#
loop_
_entity_poly.entity_id
_entity_poly.type
_entity_poly.pdbx_seq_one_letter_code
_entity_poly.pdbx_strand_id
1 'polypeptide(L)'
;MPDLHIPDFIPYVLAILALLLLWEFHALQVRSGRIDAVDIWDRSGIRMFIYATPRDNTACPACREAHGHVFLPSVVAAKNFKALPSPCTNPSGCRCLLVGLYGGWPEGQALLGRLKSNAGKVQLPDEEMVELLKGRWQDGAGASVDQVSVPLLQALFDEGHDPEAAIIGYHYVIEHASKERDFPFLIPSYFRLSDLLEHVGRPADALPIVERFLERYDRTSPVAATESHLAMMKTRQTRLTMMLKVHNYT
;
A
#
# COMPACT_ATOMS: atom_id res chain seq x y z
N MET A 1 -34.66 -43.48 40.82
CA MET A 1 -34.48 -42.78 39.55
C MET A 1 -33.08 -43.14 39.07
N PRO A 2 -32.89 -43.70 37.87
CA PRO A 2 -31.53 -44.05 37.42
C PRO A 2 -30.75 -42.76 37.15
N ASP A 3 -29.58 -42.63 37.78
CA ASP A 3 -28.64 -41.55 37.53
C ASP A 3 -28.09 -41.68 36.11
N LEU A 4 -28.43 -40.72 35.26
CA LEU A 4 -27.95 -40.65 33.89
C LEU A 4 -26.49 -40.17 33.92
N HIS A 5 -25.56 -41.13 33.96
CA HIS A 5 -24.14 -40.82 33.92
C HIS A 5 -23.74 -40.48 32.47
N ILE A 6 -23.73 -39.19 32.14
CA ILE A 6 -23.26 -38.70 30.84
C ILE A 6 -21.73 -38.77 30.84
N PRO A 7 -21.09 -39.53 29.93
CA PRO A 7 -19.64 -39.59 29.84
C PRO A 7 -19.00 -38.24 29.53
N ASP A 8 -17.88 -37.95 30.19
CA ASP A 8 -17.17 -36.67 30.11
C ASP A 8 -16.70 -36.28 28.70
N PHE A 9 -16.64 -37.22 27.76
CA PHE A 9 -16.24 -36.95 26.37
C PHE A 9 -17.39 -36.40 25.50
N ILE A 10 -18.65 -36.60 25.90
CA ILE A 10 -19.82 -36.16 25.12
C ILE A 10 -19.83 -34.66 24.82
N PRO A 11 -19.53 -33.75 25.78
CA PRO A 11 -19.45 -32.31 25.50
C PRO A 11 -18.42 -31.96 24.43
N TYR A 12 -17.27 -32.64 24.41
CA TYR A 12 -16.21 -32.42 23.42
C TYR A 12 -16.63 -32.88 22.04
N VAL A 13 -17.27 -34.05 21.94
CA VAL A 13 -17.81 -34.55 20.67
C VAL A 13 -18.87 -33.59 20.13
N LEU A 14 -19.77 -33.08 20.99
CA LEU A 14 -20.77 -32.09 20.61
C LEU A 14 -20.14 -30.77 20.15
N ALA A 15 -19.08 -30.31 20.82
CA ALA A 15 -18.35 -29.10 20.41
C ALA A 15 -17.66 -29.28 19.04
N ILE A 16 -17.04 -30.43 18.79
CA ILE A 16 -16.43 -30.76 17.50
C ILE A 16 -17.50 -30.83 16.40
N LEU A 17 -18.63 -31.49 16.66
CA LEU A 17 -19.74 -31.55 15.70
C LEU A 17 -20.32 -30.16 15.43
N ALA A 18 -20.46 -29.32 16.45
CA ALA A 18 -20.91 -27.94 16.28
C ALA A 18 -19.94 -27.12 15.40
N LEU A 19 -18.63 -27.26 15.61
CA LEU A 19 -17.62 -26.61 14.77
C LEU A 19 -17.65 -27.12 13.32
N LEU A 20 -17.79 -28.43 13.11
CA LEU A 20 -17.90 -29.02 11.77
C LEU A 20 -19.19 -28.57 11.05
N LEU A 21 -20.31 -28.51 11.75
CA LEU A 21 -21.56 -27.99 11.20
C LEU A 21 -21.47 -26.50 10.86
N LEU A 22 -20.81 -25.72 11.71
CA LEU A 22 -20.57 -24.29 11.46
C LEU A 22 -19.66 -24.08 10.24
N TRP A 23 -18.67 -24.95 10.06
CA TRP A 23 -17.81 -24.98 8.88
C TRP A 23 -18.56 -25.35 7.59
N GLU A 24 -19.36 -26.41 7.61
CA GLU A 24 -20.19 -26.79 6.45
C GLU A 24 -21.22 -25.71 6.11
N PHE A 25 -21.84 -25.10 7.13
CA PHE A 25 -22.75 -23.99 6.93
C PHE A 25 -22.05 -22.78 6.29
N HIS A 26 -20.85 -22.45 6.75
CA HIS A 26 -20.01 -21.43 6.12
C HIS A 26 -19.65 -21.81 4.67
N ALA A 27 -19.28 -23.06 4.38
CA ALA A 27 -18.98 -23.53 3.03
C ALA A 27 -20.19 -23.43 2.09
N LEU A 28 -21.41 -23.70 2.58
CA LEU A 28 -22.65 -23.52 1.83
C LEU A 28 -22.98 -22.04 1.58
N GLN A 29 -22.76 -21.17 2.58
CA GLN A 29 -22.91 -19.71 2.42
C GLN A 29 -21.95 -19.15 1.37
N VAL A 30 -20.72 -19.67 1.33
CA VAL A 30 -19.71 -19.36 0.31
C VAL A 30 -20.14 -19.83 -1.07
N ARG A 31 -20.56 -21.09 -1.23
CA ARG A 31 -21.01 -21.64 -2.52
C ARG A 31 -22.27 -20.94 -3.05
N SER A 32 -23.13 -20.44 -2.15
CA SER A 32 -24.33 -19.69 -2.52
C SER A 32 -24.07 -18.20 -2.81
N GLY A 33 -22.80 -17.75 -2.72
CA GLY A 33 -22.40 -16.37 -3.01
C GLY A 33 -22.94 -15.34 -2.02
N ARG A 34 -23.50 -15.77 -0.88
CA ARG A 34 -23.98 -14.88 0.19
C ARG A 34 -22.85 -14.35 1.07
N ILE A 35 -21.76 -15.11 1.13
CA ILE A 35 -20.53 -14.73 1.82
C ILE A 35 -19.40 -14.95 0.82
N ASP A 36 -18.63 -13.91 0.50
CA ASP A 36 -17.38 -14.11 -0.22
C ASP A 36 -16.48 -14.99 0.65
N ALA A 37 -15.93 -16.08 0.11
CA ALA A 37 -14.86 -16.80 0.77
C ALA A 37 -13.74 -15.78 1.03
N VAL A 38 -13.69 -15.24 2.24
CA VAL A 38 -12.47 -14.60 2.69
C VAL A 38 -11.52 -15.76 2.81
N ASP A 39 -10.68 -15.93 1.80
CA ASP A 39 -9.63 -16.93 1.81
C ASP A 39 -8.85 -16.73 3.10
N ILE A 40 -9.10 -17.61 4.08
CA ILE A 40 -8.28 -17.81 5.28
C ILE A 40 -6.83 -18.13 4.85
N TRP A 41 -6.62 -18.40 3.56
CA TRP A 41 -5.38 -18.71 2.87
C TRP A 41 -4.76 -17.54 2.08
N ASP A 42 -5.43 -16.41 1.91
CA ASP A 42 -4.81 -15.23 1.30
C ASP A 42 -3.96 -14.51 2.36
N ARG A 43 -2.82 -15.13 2.68
CA ARG A 43 -1.86 -14.64 3.68
C ARG A 43 -1.36 -13.22 3.39
N SER A 44 -1.51 -12.75 2.15
CA SER A 44 -1.13 -11.40 1.77
C SER A 44 -2.16 -10.36 2.21
N GLY A 45 -3.45 -10.73 2.27
CA GLY A 45 -4.56 -9.80 2.47
C GLY A 45 -4.69 -8.77 1.34
N ILE A 46 -4.20 -9.04 0.12
CA ILE A 46 -4.27 -8.11 -1.01
C ILE A 46 -5.27 -8.65 -2.04
N ARG A 47 -6.35 -7.92 -2.26
CA ARG A 47 -7.43 -8.29 -3.20
C ARG A 47 -7.35 -7.56 -4.54
N MET A 48 -6.61 -6.47 -4.60
CA MET A 48 -6.37 -5.71 -5.83
C MET A 48 -5.05 -4.95 -5.73
N PHE A 49 -4.48 -4.59 -6.88
CA PHE A 49 -3.30 -3.74 -6.97
C PHE A 49 -3.62 -2.50 -7.79
N ILE A 50 -3.24 -1.32 -7.30
CA ILE A 50 -3.39 -0.04 -7.99
C ILE A 50 -2.00 0.43 -8.42
N TYR A 51 -1.85 0.74 -9.70
CA TYR A 51 -0.68 1.43 -10.21
C TYR A 51 -0.83 2.94 -10.00
N ALA A 52 -0.02 3.48 -9.10
CA ALA A 52 -0.06 4.88 -8.73
C ALA A 52 1.19 5.61 -9.24
N THR A 53 0.94 6.78 -9.80
CA THR A 53 1.96 7.67 -10.34
C THR A 53 1.87 8.93 -9.51
N PRO A 54 3.00 9.41 -8.96
CA PRO A 54 2.99 10.68 -8.26
C PRO A 54 2.51 11.79 -9.18
N ARG A 55 1.57 12.60 -8.68
CA ARG A 55 0.87 13.61 -9.48
C ARG A 55 1.69 14.89 -9.64
N ASP A 56 2.95 14.75 -10.01
CA ASP A 56 3.87 15.86 -10.27
C ASP A 56 4.15 16.06 -11.77
N ASN A 57 4.76 17.19 -12.13
CA ASN A 57 5.06 17.53 -13.52
C ASN A 57 6.21 16.71 -14.13
N THR A 58 6.87 15.85 -13.34
CA THR A 58 8.06 15.08 -13.74
C THR A 58 7.74 13.60 -14.05
N ALA A 59 6.48 13.19 -13.93
CA ALA A 59 6.02 11.89 -14.40
C ALA A 59 6.10 11.81 -15.94
N CYS A 60 6.72 10.75 -16.45
CA CYS A 60 6.83 10.52 -17.90
C CYS A 60 5.48 10.08 -18.51
N PRO A 61 5.29 10.21 -19.84
CA PRO A 61 4.02 9.87 -20.49
C PRO A 61 3.52 8.45 -20.21
N ALA A 62 4.42 7.45 -20.26
CA ALA A 62 4.08 6.05 -19.96
C ALA A 62 3.53 5.86 -18.54
N CYS A 63 4.12 6.57 -17.57
CA CYS A 63 3.66 6.55 -16.18
C CYS A 63 2.32 7.27 -16.00
N ARG A 64 2.07 8.36 -16.72
CA ARG A 64 0.79 9.08 -16.68
C ARG A 64 -0.33 8.23 -17.27
N GLU A 65 -0.07 7.56 -18.39
CA GLU A 65 -1.02 6.65 -19.02
C GLU A 65 -1.32 5.43 -18.12
N ALA A 66 -0.31 4.94 -17.41
CA ALA A 66 -0.49 3.81 -16.51
C ALA A 66 -1.16 4.17 -15.18
N HIS A 67 -1.19 5.45 -14.79
CA HIS A 67 -1.79 5.89 -13.54
C HIS A 67 -3.24 5.42 -13.41
N GLY A 68 -3.64 4.90 -12.24
CA GLY A 68 -5.02 4.49 -12.00
C GLY A 68 -5.37 3.11 -12.57
N HIS A 69 -4.44 2.42 -13.24
CA HIS A 69 -4.67 1.04 -13.61
C HIS A 69 -4.78 0.16 -12.36
N VAL A 70 -5.85 -0.63 -12.31
CA VAL A 70 -6.14 -1.56 -11.21
C VAL A 70 -6.15 -2.99 -11.74
N PHE A 71 -5.56 -3.90 -10.99
CA PHE A 71 -5.38 -5.30 -11.37
C PHE A 71 -5.80 -6.26 -10.25
N LEU A 72 -6.34 -7.42 -10.63
CA LEU A 72 -6.46 -8.55 -9.70
C LEU A 72 -5.09 -9.20 -9.44
N PRO A 73 -4.88 -9.82 -8.26
CA PRO A 73 -3.67 -10.57 -7.96
C PRO A 73 -3.31 -11.63 -9.01
N SER A 74 -4.33 -12.30 -9.59
CA SER A 74 -4.14 -13.29 -10.65
C SER A 74 -3.51 -12.73 -11.92
N VAL A 75 -3.78 -11.45 -12.24
CA VAL A 75 -3.18 -10.75 -13.39
C VAL A 75 -1.74 -10.36 -13.07
N VAL A 76 -1.49 -9.86 -11.86
CA VAL A 76 -0.15 -9.45 -11.41
C VAL A 76 0.80 -10.65 -11.29
N ALA A 77 0.30 -11.81 -10.86
CA ALA A 77 1.08 -13.04 -10.73
C ALA A 77 1.46 -13.70 -12.07
N ALA A 78 0.92 -13.22 -13.21
CA ALA A 78 1.25 -13.77 -14.51
C ALA A 78 2.71 -13.50 -14.88
N LYS A 79 3.40 -14.49 -15.49
CA LYS A 79 4.84 -14.43 -15.79
C LYS A 79 5.29 -13.21 -16.60
N ASN A 80 4.41 -12.66 -17.44
CA ASN A 80 4.69 -11.53 -18.32
C ASN A 80 3.94 -10.26 -17.91
N PHE A 81 3.51 -10.16 -16.65
CA PHE A 81 2.82 -8.98 -16.16
C PHE A 81 3.71 -7.74 -16.32
N LYS A 82 3.12 -6.70 -16.92
CA LYS A 82 3.72 -5.37 -17.02
C LYS A 82 2.63 -4.36 -16.68
N ALA A 83 2.86 -3.61 -15.61
CA ALA A 83 1.94 -2.53 -15.24
C ALA A 83 2.02 -1.36 -16.22
N LEU A 84 3.21 -1.12 -16.78
CA LEU A 84 3.44 -0.08 -17.78
C LEU A 84 3.23 -0.62 -19.20
N PRO A 85 2.52 0.13 -20.08
CA PRO A 85 2.38 -0.23 -21.49
C PRO A 85 3.70 -0.09 -22.26
N SER A 86 4.55 0.86 -21.86
CA SER A 86 5.87 1.11 -22.43
C SER A 86 6.91 1.39 -21.33
N PRO A 87 8.22 1.19 -21.58
CA PRO A 87 9.25 1.43 -20.58
C PRO A 87 9.24 2.87 -20.04
N CYS A 88 9.50 3.03 -18.75
CA CYS A 88 9.63 4.36 -18.15
C CYS A 88 10.84 5.10 -18.75
N THR A 89 10.63 6.36 -19.15
CA THR A 89 11.68 7.21 -19.74
C THR A 89 12.27 8.22 -18.75
N ASN A 90 11.93 8.12 -17.46
CA ASN A 90 12.47 9.03 -16.46
C ASN A 90 13.96 8.67 -16.21
N PRO A 91 14.90 9.63 -16.39
CA PRO A 91 16.33 9.37 -16.25
C PRO A 91 16.72 8.99 -14.81
N SER A 92 15.94 9.41 -13.83
CA SER A 92 16.12 9.06 -12.41
C SER A 92 15.46 7.73 -12.04
N GLY A 93 14.93 6.99 -13.01
CA GLY A 93 14.20 5.74 -12.80
C GLY A 93 12.70 5.94 -12.59
N CYS A 94 11.96 4.84 -12.64
CA CYS A 94 10.51 4.86 -12.45
C CYS A 94 10.16 5.18 -10.99
N ARG A 95 9.30 6.17 -10.79
CA ARG A 95 8.86 6.64 -9.46
C ARG A 95 7.44 6.19 -9.09
N CYS A 96 6.86 5.33 -9.91
CA CYS A 96 5.49 4.84 -9.72
C CYS A 96 5.51 3.57 -8.86
N LEU A 97 4.41 3.34 -8.14
CA LEU A 97 4.26 2.22 -7.25
C LEU A 97 3.08 1.35 -7.68
N LEU A 98 3.24 0.04 -7.52
CA LEU A 98 2.12 -0.90 -7.57
C LEU A 98 1.71 -1.20 -6.12
N VAL A 99 0.61 -0.62 -5.67
CA VAL A 99 0.17 -0.66 -4.27
C VAL A 99 -0.96 -1.66 -4.12
N GLY A 100 -0.79 -2.65 -3.24
CA GLY A 100 -1.82 -3.63 -2.93
C GLY A 100 -2.85 -3.10 -1.92
N LEU A 101 -4.13 -3.37 -2.18
CA LEU A 101 -5.25 -3.06 -1.29
C LEU A 101 -6.08 -4.30 -0.97
N TYR A 102 -6.63 -4.38 0.23
CA TYR A 102 -7.71 -5.29 0.58
C TYR A 102 -9.07 -4.75 0.11
N GLY A 103 -9.34 -3.45 0.32
CA GLY A 103 -10.53 -2.79 -0.24
C GLY A 103 -11.84 -3.24 0.41
N GLY A 104 -11.86 -3.42 1.73
CA GLY A 104 -13.03 -3.93 2.46
C GLY A 104 -14.11 -2.92 2.81
N TRP A 105 -14.13 -1.77 2.13
CA TRP A 105 -15.17 -0.73 2.22
C TRP A 105 -16.00 -0.69 0.92
N PRO A 106 -17.19 -0.04 0.90
CA PRO A 106 -18.14 -0.13 -0.22
C PRO A 106 -17.52 0.18 -1.60
N GLU A 107 -16.74 1.25 -1.71
CA GLU A 107 -16.09 1.69 -2.93
C GLU A 107 -15.03 0.68 -3.40
N GLY A 108 -14.24 0.14 -2.47
CA GLY A 108 -13.28 -0.94 -2.75
C GLY A 108 -13.95 -2.24 -3.23
N GLN A 109 -15.08 -2.62 -2.62
CA GLN A 109 -15.85 -3.79 -3.04
C GLN A 109 -16.48 -3.60 -4.42
N ALA A 110 -17.01 -2.41 -4.71
CA ALA A 110 -17.54 -2.07 -6.03
C ALA A 110 -16.45 -2.17 -7.12
N LEU A 111 -15.25 -1.64 -6.83
CA LEU A 111 -14.10 -1.76 -7.72
C LEU A 111 -13.67 -3.22 -7.92
N LEU A 112 -13.64 -4.03 -6.85
CA LEU A 112 -13.34 -5.46 -6.95
C LEU A 112 -14.35 -6.22 -7.82
N GLY A 113 -15.65 -5.90 -7.70
CA GLY A 113 -16.70 -6.45 -8.57
C GLY A 113 -16.49 -6.09 -10.05
N ARG A 114 -16.10 -4.84 -10.33
CA ARG A 114 -15.76 -4.39 -11.68
C ARG A 114 -14.53 -5.12 -12.23
N LEU A 115 -13.49 -5.32 -11.41
CA LEU A 115 -12.30 -6.07 -11.82
C LEU A 115 -12.66 -7.51 -12.20
N LYS A 116 -13.45 -8.21 -11.37
CA LYS A 116 -13.92 -9.58 -11.65
C LYS A 116 -14.70 -9.65 -12.98
N SER A 117 -15.45 -8.61 -13.32
CA SER A 117 -16.23 -8.52 -14.56
C SER A 117 -15.40 -8.11 -15.79
N ASN A 118 -14.26 -7.46 -15.61
CA ASN A 118 -13.40 -6.93 -16.69
C ASN A 118 -12.07 -7.68 -16.82
N ALA A 119 -12.12 -9.01 -16.77
CA ALA A 119 -10.94 -9.88 -16.91
C ALA A 119 -9.78 -9.53 -15.96
N GLY A 120 -10.09 -8.96 -14.80
CA GLY A 120 -9.14 -8.60 -13.76
C GLY A 120 -8.34 -7.32 -14.01
N LYS A 121 -8.74 -6.46 -14.96
CA LYS A 121 -8.10 -5.16 -15.21
C LYS A 121 -9.13 -4.06 -15.41
N VAL A 122 -8.95 -2.92 -14.74
CA VAL A 122 -9.77 -1.71 -14.91
C VAL A 122 -8.88 -0.48 -14.90
N GLN A 123 -9.25 0.55 -15.65
CA GLN A 123 -8.65 1.88 -15.55
C GLN A 123 -9.55 2.74 -14.65
N LEU A 124 -9.00 3.27 -13.55
CA LEU A 124 -9.70 4.17 -12.64
C LEU A 124 -9.39 5.63 -13.03
N PRO A 125 -10.38 6.46 -13.34
CA PRO A 125 -10.16 7.90 -13.53
C PRO A 125 -9.87 8.60 -12.19
N ASP A 126 -9.26 9.78 -12.25
CA ASP A 126 -8.88 10.59 -11.07
C ASP A 126 -10.06 10.83 -10.11
N GLU A 127 -11.27 11.08 -10.64
CA GLU A 127 -12.46 11.32 -9.82
C GLU A 127 -12.84 10.08 -9.00
N GLU A 128 -12.87 8.90 -9.63
CA GLU A 128 -13.15 7.64 -8.94
C GLU A 128 -12.00 7.24 -7.98
N MET A 129 -10.76 7.63 -8.28
CA MET A 129 -9.63 7.48 -7.34
C MET A 129 -9.86 8.30 -6.07
N VAL A 130 -10.32 9.55 -6.21
CA VAL A 130 -10.64 10.41 -5.07
C VAL A 130 -11.78 9.82 -4.24
N GLU A 131 -12.84 9.31 -4.88
CA GLU A 131 -13.94 8.64 -4.17
C GLU A 131 -13.46 7.41 -3.41
N LEU A 132 -12.63 6.57 -4.04
CA LEU A 132 -12.06 5.38 -3.42
C LEU A 132 -11.25 5.73 -2.16
N LEU A 133 -10.40 6.77 -2.25
CA LEU A 133 -9.49 7.17 -1.17
C LEU A 133 -10.20 7.96 -0.04
N LYS A 134 -11.25 8.72 -0.36
CA LYS A 134 -12.09 9.43 0.62
C LYS A 134 -13.15 8.54 1.28
N GLY A 135 -13.37 7.34 0.76
CA GLY A 135 -14.28 6.36 1.36
C GLY A 135 -13.94 6.04 2.81
N ARG A 136 -14.89 5.44 3.54
CA ARG A 136 -14.72 5.07 4.96
C ARG A 136 -13.90 3.79 5.13
N TRP A 137 -12.69 3.77 4.58
CA TRP A 137 -11.82 2.60 4.55
C TRP A 137 -11.36 2.17 5.95
N GLN A 138 -11.27 3.11 6.90
CA GLN A 138 -10.91 2.82 8.30
C GLN A 138 -11.97 1.99 9.03
N ASP A 139 -13.24 2.11 8.61
CA ASP A 139 -14.36 1.34 9.16
C ASP A 139 -14.57 0.02 8.43
N GLY A 140 -13.87 -0.19 7.31
CA GLY A 140 -13.97 -1.37 6.47
C GLY A 140 -13.30 -2.60 7.08
N ALA A 141 -13.74 -3.78 6.64
CA ALA A 141 -13.01 -5.00 6.94
C ALA A 141 -11.58 -4.88 6.37
N GLY A 142 -10.56 -5.31 7.12
CA GLY A 142 -9.18 -5.17 6.65
C GLY A 142 -8.62 -3.74 6.67
N ALA A 143 -9.22 -2.81 7.42
CA ALA A 143 -8.65 -1.47 7.62
C ALA A 143 -7.19 -1.50 8.09
N SER A 144 -6.82 -2.45 8.96
CA SER A 144 -5.43 -2.64 9.44
C SER A 144 -4.46 -3.16 8.37
N VAL A 145 -4.99 -3.65 7.27
CA VAL A 145 -4.25 -4.08 6.09
C VAL A 145 -4.03 -2.89 5.14
N ASP A 146 -5.03 -2.03 4.99
CA ASP A 146 -5.00 -0.87 4.09
C ASP A 146 -4.44 0.39 4.76
N GLN A 147 -4.13 0.33 6.06
CA GLN A 147 -3.59 1.40 6.89
C GLN A 147 -2.36 2.09 6.29
N VAL A 148 -1.49 1.38 5.58
CA VAL A 148 -0.32 1.97 4.91
C VAL A 148 -0.62 2.30 3.46
N SER A 149 -1.29 1.40 2.76
CA SER A 149 -1.54 1.51 1.32
C SER A 149 -2.41 2.71 0.95
N VAL A 150 -3.49 2.97 1.70
CA VAL A 150 -4.40 4.09 1.37
C VAL A 150 -3.74 5.45 1.60
N PRO A 151 -3.10 5.73 2.76
CA PRO A 151 -2.34 6.97 2.93
C PRO A 151 -1.21 7.15 1.92
N LEU A 152 -0.55 6.07 1.50
CA LEU A 152 0.48 6.13 0.45
C LEU A 152 -0.11 6.55 -0.90
N LEU A 153 -1.22 5.93 -1.31
CA LEU A 153 -1.91 6.28 -2.56
C LEU A 153 -2.40 7.73 -2.54
N GLN A 154 -2.95 8.16 -1.41
CA GLN A 154 -3.39 9.53 -1.20
C GLN A 154 -2.21 10.50 -1.26
N ALA A 155 -1.09 10.21 -0.59
CA ALA A 155 0.10 11.05 -0.65
C ALA A 155 0.63 11.22 -2.08
N LEU A 156 0.72 10.13 -2.85
CA LEU A 156 1.13 10.18 -4.25
C LEU A 156 0.20 11.04 -5.11
N PHE A 157 -1.10 10.97 -4.86
CA PHE A 157 -2.11 11.73 -5.60
C PHE A 157 -2.10 13.21 -5.23
N ASP A 158 -1.84 13.53 -3.95
CA ASP A 158 -1.88 14.88 -3.41
C ASP A 158 -0.62 15.69 -3.72
N GLU A 159 0.52 15.07 -4.06
CA GLU A 159 1.81 15.79 -4.25
C GLU A 159 1.75 17.05 -5.11
N GLY A 160 0.98 17.04 -6.20
CA GLY A 160 0.86 18.20 -7.10
C GLY A 160 -0.29 19.15 -6.80
N HIS A 161 -1.20 18.80 -5.89
CA HIS A 161 -2.41 19.59 -5.60
C HIS A 161 -2.45 20.10 -4.16
N ASP A 162 -2.04 19.26 -3.20
CA ASP A 162 -1.93 19.57 -1.78
C ASP A 162 -0.64 18.94 -1.23
N PRO A 163 0.51 19.60 -1.41
CA PRO A 163 1.80 19.05 -1.00
C PRO A 163 1.91 18.88 0.52
N GLU A 164 1.19 19.66 1.32
CA GLU A 164 1.19 19.50 2.78
C GLU A 164 0.44 18.23 3.21
N ALA A 165 -0.71 17.92 2.59
CA ALA A 165 -1.38 16.64 2.79
C ALA A 165 -0.48 15.46 2.38
N ALA A 166 0.24 15.58 1.27
CA ALA A 166 1.18 14.55 0.83
C ALA A 166 2.34 14.34 1.81
N ILE A 167 2.92 15.43 2.34
CA ILE A 167 3.95 15.37 3.40
C ILE A 167 3.43 14.58 4.60
N ILE A 168 2.25 14.91 5.11
CA ILE A 168 1.62 14.21 6.25
C ILE A 168 1.43 12.73 5.93
N GLY A 169 0.94 12.40 4.73
CA GLY A 169 0.73 11.02 4.29
C GLY A 169 2.03 10.21 4.25
N TYR A 170 3.13 10.77 3.73
CA TYR A 170 4.42 10.07 3.72
C TYR A 170 5.01 9.89 5.12
N HIS A 171 4.88 10.89 5.99
CA HIS A 171 5.24 10.73 7.41
C HIS A 171 4.48 9.57 8.05
N TYR A 172 3.16 9.52 7.84
CA TYR A 172 2.32 8.45 8.35
C TYR A 172 2.79 7.07 7.86
N VAL A 173 3.07 6.93 6.56
CA VAL A 173 3.57 5.67 5.97
C VAL A 173 4.89 5.25 6.61
N ILE A 174 5.85 6.16 6.75
CA ILE A 174 7.17 5.87 7.34
C ILE A 174 7.04 5.41 8.81
N GLU A 175 6.07 5.95 9.54
CA GLU A 175 5.85 5.64 10.96
C GLU A 175 5.09 4.34 11.18
N HIS A 176 4.13 4.01 10.30
CA HIS A 176 3.20 2.90 10.50
C HIS A 176 3.55 1.64 9.71
N ALA A 177 4.42 1.75 8.68
CA ALA A 177 4.92 0.61 7.92
C ALA A 177 5.82 -0.29 8.79
N SER A 178 5.18 -1.27 9.41
CA SER A 178 5.76 -2.16 10.41
C SER A 178 5.71 -3.64 10.02
N LYS A 179 4.91 -3.99 9.01
CA LYS A 179 4.75 -5.36 8.53
C LYS A 179 5.59 -5.59 7.27
N GLU A 180 6.00 -6.83 7.05
CA GLU A 180 6.82 -7.22 5.89
C GLU A 180 6.20 -6.80 4.54
N ARG A 181 4.87 -6.83 4.44
CA ARG A 181 4.13 -6.38 3.26
C ARG A 181 4.27 -4.88 2.95
N ASP A 182 4.54 -4.05 3.95
CA ASP A 182 4.60 -2.59 3.83
C ASP A 182 6.01 -2.11 3.51
N PHE A 183 7.00 -2.96 3.76
CA PHE A 183 8.41 -2.69 3.57
C PHE A 183 8.80 -2.19 2.17
N PRO A 184 8.21 -2.69 1.06
CA PRO A 184 8.46 -2.15 -0.27
C PRO A 184 8.11 -0.65 -0.41
N PHE A 185 7.28 -0.10 0.48
CA PHE A 185 6.85 1.30 0.41
C PHE A 185 7.72 2.26 1.22
N LEU A 186 8.57 1.76 2.14
CA LEU A 186 9.40 2.60 3.01
C LEU A 186 10.42 3.43 2.21
N ILE A 187 11.25 2.78 1.39
CA ILE A 187 12.30 3.47 0.63
C ILE A 187 11.69 4.51 -0.33
N PRO A 188 10.66 4.18 -1.14
CA PRO A 188 9.95 5.19 -1.92
C PRO A 188 9.46 6.36 -1.06
N SER A 189 8.81 6.10 0.06
CA SER A 189 8.25 7.17 0.91
C SER A 189 9.33 8.11 1.45
N TYR A 190 10.49 7.60 1.88
CA TYR A 190 11.62 8.45 2.28
C TYR A 190 12.12 9.32 1.11
N PHE A 191 12.22 8.73 -0.09
CA PHE A 191 12.69 9.47 -1.27
C PHE A 191 11.71 10.56 -1.67
N ARG A 192 10.41 10.24 -1.69
CA ARG A 192 9.33 11.18 -2.02
C ARG A 192 9.26 12.30 -1.00
N LEU A 193 9.23 11.98 0.29
CA LEU A 193 9.10 12.97 1.34
C LEU A 193 10.27 13.97 1.33
N SER A 194 11.50 13.47 1.26
CA SER A 194 12.67 14.36 1.23
C SER A 194 12.72 15.20 -0.05
N ASP A 195 12.35 14.65 -1.21
CA ASP A 195 12.27 15.41 -2.47
C ASP A 195 11.17 16.49 -2.43
N LEU A 196 9.99 16.14 -1.90
CA LEU A 196 8.85 17.04 -1.79
C LEU A 196 9.15 18.20 -0.83
N LEU A 197 9.76 17.92 0.33
CA LEU A 197 10.18 18.95 1.29
C LEU A 197 11.17 19.95 0.67
N GLU A 198 12.10 19.46 -0.15
CA GLU A 198 12.99 20.35 -0.90
C GLU A 198 12.24 21.18 -1.94
N HIS A 199 11.29 20.57 -2.66
CA HIS A 199 10.51 21.24 -3.69
C HIS A 199 9.63 22.37 -3.14
N VAL A 200 9.04 22.18 -1.95
CA VAL A 200 8.25 23.20 -1.26
C VAL A 200 9.10 24.20 -0.46
N GLY A 201 10.42 24.18 -0.60
CA GLY A 201 11.31 25.16 0.03
C GLY A 201 11.55 24.92 1.52
N ARG A 202 11.41 23.68 2.01
CA ARG A 202 11.62 23.25 3.41
C ARG A 202 12.86 22.34 3.56
N PRO A 203 14.06 22.78 3.14
CA PRO A 203 15.29 21.98 3.21
C PRO A 203 15.70 21.61 4.64
N ALA A 204 15.35 22.46 5.62
CA ALA A 204 15.61 22.21 7.04
C ALA A 204 14.81 21.00 7.56
N ASP A 205 13.62 20.77 7.03
CA ASP A 205 12.78 19.62 7.36
C ASP A 205 13.19 18.38 6.57
N ALA A 206 13.73 18.56 5.35
CA ALA A 206 14.21 17.45 4.52
C ALA A 206 15.44 16.74 5.12
N LEU A 207 16.36 17.49 5.75
CA LEU A 207 17.62 16.93 6.27
C LEU A 207 17.39 15.85 7.34
N PRO A 208 16.56 16.05 8.39
CA PRO A 208 16.24 15.02 9.36
C PRO A 208 15.64 13.74 8.75
N ILE A 209 14.87 13.87 7.66
CA ILE A 209 14.29 12.70 6.96
C ILE A 209 15.39 11.89 6.28
N VAL A 210 16.35 12.55 5.66
CA VAL A 210 17.51 11.90 5.02
C VAL A 210 18.40 11.23 6.09
N GLU A 211 18.64 11.90 7.22
CA GLU A 211 19.41 11.34 8.33
C GLU A 211 18.75 10.10 8.91
N ARG A 212 17.43 10.16 9.17
CA ARG A 212 16.65 9.01 9.66
C ARG A 212 16.68 7.83 8.68
N PHE A 213 16.63 8.10 7.38
CA PHE A 213 16.81 7.05 6.37
C PHE A 213 18.19 6.40 6.51
N LEU A 214 19.26 7.20 6.52
CA LEU A 214 20.62 6.68 6.59
C LEU A 214 20.84 5.89 7.89
N GLU A 215 20.39 6.38 9.04
CA GLU A 215 20.47 5.65 10.31
C GLU A 215 19.72 4.32 10.28
N ARG A 216 18.50 4.29 9.71
CA ARG A 216 17.69 3.08 9.61
C ARG A 216 18.36 2.00 8.77
N TYR A 217 19.02 2.39 7.68
CA TYR A 217 19.60 1.47 6.71
C TYR A 217 21.13 1.31 6.82
N ASP A 218 21.77 1.98 7.78
CA ASP A 218 23.15 1.71 8.21
C ASP A 218 23.23 0.45 9.11
N ARG A 219 22.10 0.08 9.73
CA ARG A 219 21.94 -1.13 10.56
C ARG A 219 21.29 -2.26 9.76
N THR A 220 21.30 -3.48 10.32
CA THR A 220 20.59 -4.66 9.78
C THR A 220 19.07 -4.43 9.72
N SER A 221 18.63 -3.68 8.72
CA SER A 221 17.23 -3.50 8.36
C SER A 221 16.71 -4.77 7.70
N PRO A 222 15.47 -5.20 7.99
CA PRO A 222 14.82 -6.31 7.27
C PRO A 222 14.59 -6.00 5.79
N VAL A 223 14.76 -4.73 5.39
CA VAL A 223 14.66 -4.26 4.01
C VAL A 223 16.04 -3.74 3.60
N ALA A 224 16.69 -4.42 2.66
CA ALA A 224 17.97 -3.96 2.17
C ALA A 224 17.76 -2.74 1.26
N ALA A 225 18.18 -1.56 1.71
CA ALA A 225 18.47 -0.47 0.79
C ALA A 225 19.66 -0.89 -0.08
N THR A 226 19.60 -0.62 -1.38
CA THR A 226 20.73 -0.87 -2.27
C THR A 226 21.83 0.16 -2.00
N GLU A 227 23.06 -0.14 -2.42
CA GLU A 227 24.15 0.84 -2.38
C GLU A 227 23.79 2.13 -3.14
N SER A 228 23.04 2.01 -4.25
CA SER A 228 22.56 3.17 -5.00
C SER A 228 21.59 4.04 -4.18
N HIS A 229 20.68 3.43 -3.41
CA HIS A 229 19.78 4.16 -2.52
C HIS A 229 20.55 4.93 -1.44
N LEU A 230 21.52 4.27 -0.81
CA LEU A 230 22.36 4.89 0.21
C LEU A 230 23.22 6.02 -0.36
N ALA A 231 23.84 5.80 -1.53
CA ALA A 231 24.65 6.80 -2.20
C ALA A 231 23.83 8.06 -2.54
N MET A 232 22.64 7.88 -3.10
CA MET A 232 21.73 8.98 -3.42
C MET A 232 21.39 9.81 -2.18
N MET A 233 21.05 9.16 -1.06
CA MET A 233 20.69 9.86 0.18
C MET A 233 21.90 10.53 0.84
N LYS A 234 23.10 9.95 0.78
CA LYS A 234 24.35 10.61 1.24
C LYS A 234 24.67 11.86 0.43
N THR A 235 24.49 11.80 -0.90
CA THR A 235 24.64 12.98 -1.76
C THR A 235 23.64 14.08 -1.39
N ARG A 236 22.37 13.70 -1.17
CA ARG A 236 21.32 14.64 -0.71
C ARG A 236 21.66 15.25 0.66
N GLN A 237 22.11 14.45 1.63
CA GLN A 237 22.53 14.91 2.96
C GLN A 237 23.65 15.97 2.88
N THR A 238 24.66 15.71 2.05
CA THR A 238 25.80 16.62 1.85
C THR A 238 25.32 17.96 1.28
N ARG A 239 24.47 17.90 0.25
CA ARG A 239 23.90 19.09 -0.40
C ARG A 239 23.05 19.92 0.58
N LEU A 240 22.14 19.28 1.32
CA LEU A 240 21.27 19.95 2.29
C LEU A 240 22.08 20.59 3.43
N THR A 241 23.07 19.87 3.97
CA THR A 241 23.96 20.39 5.01
C THR A 241 24.72 21.63 4.54
N MET A 242 25.25 21.63 3.31
CA MET A 242 25.94 22.80 2.74
C MET A 242 24.98 23.98 2.56
N MET A 243 23.79 23.74 2.01
CA MET A 243 22.77 24.76 1.79
C MET A 243 22.33 25.45 3.09
N LEU A 244 22.08 24.67 4.15
CA LEU A 244 21.64 25.19 5.45
C LEU A 244 22.76 25.92 6.19
N LYS A 245 24.03 25.49 6.04
CA LYS A 245 25.17 26.24 6.58
C LYS A 245 25.27 27.63 5.96
N VAL A 246 25.14 27.74 4.63
CA VAL A 246 25.21 29.03 3.93
C VAL A 246 24.12 29.99 4.41
N HIS A 247 22.90 29.50 4.64
CA HIS A 247 21.78 30.32 5.12
C HIS A 247 21.95 30.83 6.57
N ASN A 248 22.71 30.12 7.41
CA ASN A 248 22.99 30.56 8.78
C ASN A 248 24.11 31.62 8.90
N TYR A 249 24.81 31.92 7.80
CA TYR A 249 25.90 32.92 7.76
C TYR A 249 25.54 34.19 6.96
N THR A 250 24.30 34.32 6.51
CA THR A 250 23.74 35.52 5.84
C THR A 250 22.62 36.11 6.67
#